data_AF-A0A6P1SWP0-F1
#
_entry.id   AF-A0A6P1SWP0-F1
#
_cell.length_a   1.000
_cell.length_b   1.000
_cell.length_c   1.000
_cell.angle_alpha   90.00
_cell.angle_beta   90.00
_cell.angle_gamma   90.00
#
_symmetry.space_group_name_H-M   'P 1'
#
loop_
_entity.id
_entity.type
_entity.pdbx_description
1 polymer ?
#
loop_
_entity_poly.entity_id
_entity_poly.type
_entity_poly.pdbx_seq_one_letter_code
_entity_poly.pdbx_strand_id
1 'polypeptide(L)'
;MAFDSTNPFRNRPRALARLPRLIRFYIFHSAMGFTAAALFTTLILVTDTAGLGHLVSSVHGGWLAAVVFFVLNGIVFAGVQTAIAVMALPDR
;
A
#
# COMPACT_ATOMS: atom_id res chain seq x y z
N MET A 1 17.14 1.67 36.17
CA MET A 1 16.05 1.94 35.20
C MET A 1 16.67 2.71 34.04
N ALA A 2 17.05 2.02 32.97
CA ALA A 2 17.70 2.63 31.81
C ALA A 2 16.63 3.26 30.91
N PHE A 3 16.73 4.56 30.66
CA PHE A 3 15.93 5.24 29.66
C PHE A 3 16.42 4.78 28.28
N ASP A 4 15.62 3.94 27.62
CA ASP A 4 15.79 3.48 26.24
C ASP A 4 15.75 4.69 25.27
N SER A 5 16.92 5.23 24.99
CA SER A 5 17.17 6.32 24.03
C SER A 5 17.18 5.86 22.57
N THR A 6 16.90 4.58 22.31
CA THR A 6 16.93 3.95 20.98
C THR A 6 15.53 3.68 20.43
N ASN A 7 14.49 4.34 20.94
CA ASN A 7 13.12 4.13 20.48
C ASN A 7 12.68 5.24 19.48
N PRO A 8 12.95 5.11 18.16
CA PRO A 8 12.59 6.11 17.14
C PRO A 8 11.07 6.21 16.88
N PHE A 9 10.23 5.58 17.72
CA PHE A 9 8.79 5.41 17.49
C PHE A 9 7.91 6.11 18.53
N ARG A 10 8.46 7.09 19.26
CA ARG A 10 7.79 7.83 20.34
C ARG A 10 6.54 8.62 19.90
N ASN A 11 6.40 8.95 18.61
CA ASN A 11 5.31 9.79 18.06
C ASN A 11 4.41 9.07 17.04
N ARG A 12 3.99 7.82 17.29
CA ARG A 12 3.01 7.10 16.43
C ARG A 12 1.62 7.09 17.08
N PRO A 13 0.52 7.22 16.31
CA PRO A 13 -0.85 7.31 16.86
C PRO A 13 -1.18 6.17 17.83
N ARG A 14 -1.84 6.50 18.96
CA ARG A 14 -2.06 5.61 20.12
C ARG A 14 -2.75 4.28 19.76
N ALA A 15 -3.52 4.22 18.69
CA ALA A 15 -4.15 2.98 18.19
C ALA A 15 -3.12 1.93 17.72
N LEU A 16 -1.95 2.34 17.21
CA LEU A 16 -0.88 1.45 16.75
C LEU A 16 0.12 1.07 17.85
N ALA A 17 -0.01 1.63 19.05
CA ALA A 17 0.92 1.39 20.16
C ALA A 17 0.70 0.03 20.83
N ARG A 18 -0.48 -0.58 20.69
CA ARG A 18 -0.79 -1.93 21.21
C ARG A 18 -0.36 -3.06 20.26
N LEU A 19 0.08 -2.73 19.03
CA LEU A 19 0.45 -3.72 18.03
C LEU A 19 1.95 -4.07 18.10
N PRO A 20 2.31 -5.36 17.89
CA PRO A 20 3.70 -5.77 17.71
C PRO A 20 4.42 -4.95 16.63
N ARG A 21 5.70 -4.66 16.86
CA ARG A 21 6.52 -3.80 15.98
C ARG A 21 6.51 -4.25 14.51
N LEU A 22 6.51 -5.56 14.26
CA LEU A 22 6.43 -6.16 12.91
C LEU A 22 5.09 -5.87 12.21
N ILE A 23 3.96 -6.00 12.91
CA ILE A 23 2.63 -5.75 12.31
C ILE A 23 2.51 -4.28 11.92
N ARG A 24 2.97 -3.37 12.78
CA ARG A 24 2.99 -1.93 12.49
C ARG A 24 3.89 -1.60 11.30
N PHE A 25 5.04 -2.27 11.19
CA PHE A 25 5.95 -2.12 10.06
C PHE A 25 5.31 -2.60 8.76
N TYR A 26 4.68 -3.78 8.76
CA TYR A 26 3.98 -4.34 7.61
C TYR A 26 2.86 -3.42 7.10
N ILE A 27 1.96 -2.98 7.99
CA ILE A 27 0.81 -2.14 7.61
C ILE A 27 1.28 -0.81 7.00
N PHE A 28 2.33 -0.21 7.54
CA PHE A 28 2.83 1.08 7.05
C PHE A 28 3.38 0.98 5.62
N HIS A 29 4.20 -0.04 5.33
CA HIS A 29 4.77 -0.22 3.99
C HIS A 29 3.74 -0.75 2.98
N SER A 30 2.83 -1.63 3.43
CA SER A 30 1.70 -2.08 2.62
C SER A 30 0.79 -0.92 2.21
N ALA A 31 0.50 0.02 3.13
CA ALA A 31 -0.27 1.22 2.82
C ALA A 31 0.43 2.14 1.81
N MET A 32 1.76 2.28 1.89
CA MET A 32 2.52 3.01 0.87
C MET A 32 2.42 2.35 -0.51
N GLY A 33 2.53 1.02 -0.59
CA GLY A 33 2.34 0.30 -1.85
C GLY A 33 0.93 0.44 -2.41
N PHE A 34 -0.09 0.42 -1.56
CA PHE A 34 -1.48 0.63 -1.98
C PHE A 34 -1.73 2.06 -2.49
N THR A 35 -1.04 3.05 -1.92
CA THR A 35 -1.08 4.44 -2.40
C THR A 35 -0.47 4.56 -3.80
N ALA A 36 0.68 3.92 -4.03
CA ALA A 36 1.29 3.87 -5.36
C ALA A 36 0.39 3.17 -6.38
N ALA A 37 -0.28 2.08 -5.97
CA ALA A 37 -1.24 1.39 -6.82
C ALA A 37 -2.45 2.25 -7.19
N ALA A 38 -2.95 3.08 -6.28
CA ALA A 38 -4.08 3.97 -6.57
C ALA A 38 -3.72 4.99 -7.64
N LEU A 39 -2.51 5.55 -7.56
CA LEU A 39 -1.97 6.44 -8.58
C LEU A 39 -1.81 5.72 -9.93
N PHE A 40 -1.24 4.52 -9.92
CA PHE A 40 -1.05 3.70 -11.12
C PHE A 40 -2.38 3.34 -11.81
N THR A 41 -3.35 2.85 -11.04
CA THR A 41 -4.67 2.49 -11.55
C THR A 41 -5.41 3.71 -12.09
N THR A 42 -5.39 4.83 -11.36
CA THR A 42 -6.02 6.08 -11.83
C THR A 42 -5.40 6.55 -13.14
N LEU A 43 -4.07 6.47 -13.26
CA LEU A 43 -3.37 6.84 -14.49
C LEU A 43 -3.85 5.99 -15.66
N ILE A 44 -3.89 4.66 -15.54
CA ILE A 44 -4.33 3.75 -16.61
C ILE A 44 -5.77 4.02 -17.05
N LEU A 45 -6.67 4.29 -16.11
CA LEU A 45 -8.09 4.56 -16.43
C LEU A 45 -8.25 5.91 -17.13
N VAL A 46 -7.48 6.93 -16.75
CA VAL A 46 -7.52 8.26 -17.37
C VAL A 46 -6.85 8.27 -18.74
N THR A 47 -5.74 7.54 -18.92
CA THR A 47 -5.04 7.43 -20.21
C THR A 47 -5.72 6.48 -21.18
N ASP A 48 -6.85 5.87 -20.78
CA ASP A 48 -7.60 4.86 -21.53
C ASP A 48 -6.69 3.79 -22.17
N THR A 49 -5.72 3.31 -21.40
CA THR A 49 -4.71 2.39 -21.92
C THR A 49 -5.40 1.09 -22.33
N ALA A 50 -5.27 0.72 -23.61
CA ALA A 50 -5.96 -0.42 -24.23
C ALA A 50 -7.51 -0.34 -24.21
N GLY A 51 -8.09 0.86 -24.10
CA GLY A 51 -9.56 1.05 -24.09
C GLY A 51 -10.22 0.67 -22.76
N LEU A 52 -9.44 0.41 -21.71
CA LEU A 52 -9.96 -0.05 -20.41
C LEU A 52 -10.82 1.00 -19.71
N GLY A 53 -10.48 2.28 -19.81
CA GLY A 53 -11.27 3.37 -19.23
C GLY A 53 -12.64 3.49 -19.92
N HIS A 54 -12.67 3.31 -21.24
CA HIS A 54 -13.90 3.26 -22.01
C HIS A 54 -14.74 2.00 -21.72
N LEU A 55 -14.11 0.82 -21.57
CA LEU A 55 -14.81 -0.42 -21.19
C LEU A 55 -15.43 -0.33 -19.80
N VAL A 56 -14.69 0.21 -18.83
CA VAL A 56 -15.17 0.39 -17.44
C VAL A 56 -16.36 1.34 -17.36
N SER A 57 -16.41 2.36 -18.23
CA SER A 57 -17.48 3.38 -18.23
C SER A 57 -18.69 3.02 -19.10
N SER A 58 -18.51 2.17 -20.12
CA SER A 58 -19.58 1.81 -21.07
C SER A 58 -20.43 0.61 -20.63
N VAL A 59 -19.90 -0.27 -19.77
CA VAL A 59 -20.59 -1.50 -19.35
C VAL A 59 -21.29 -1.33 -18.01
N HIS A 60 -22.54 -1.81 -17.92
CA HIS A 60 -23.29 -1.86 -16.66
C HIS A 60 -22.55 -2.74 -15.64
N GLY A 61 -21.98 -2.12 -14.60
CA GLY A 61 -21.12 -2.81 -13.62
C GLY A 61 -19.61 -2.71 -13.87
N GLY A 62 -19.14 -1.93 -14.84
CA GLY A 62 -17.71 -1.76 -15.13
C GLY A 62 -16.89 -1.17 -13.97
N TRP A 63 -17.54 -0.50 -13.01
CA TRP A 63 -16.90 -0.08 -11.76
C TRP A 63 -16.28 -1.25 -10.97
N LEU A 64 -16.87 -2.44 -11.05
CA LEU A 64 -16.32 -3.64 -10.40
C LEU A 64 -14.99 -4.04 -11.03
N ALA A 65 -14.85 -3.92 -12.35
CA ALA A 65 -13.60 -4.18 -13.05
C ALA A 65 -12.50 -3.20 -12.59
N ALA A 66 -12.84 -1.92 -12.39
CA ALA A 66 -11.92 -0.93 -11.82
C ALA A 66 -11.48 -1.30 -10.40
N VAL A 67 -12.42 -1.73 -9.54
CA VAL A 67 -12.11 -2.16 -8.17
C VAL A 67 -11.23 -3.41 -8.16
N VAL A 68 -11.57 -4.43 -8.94
CA VAL A 68 -10.79 -5.68 -9.03
C VAL A 68 -9.39 -5.39 -9.57
N PHE A 69 -9.28 -4.60 -10.63
CA PHE A 69 -8.01 -4.17 -11.19
C PHE A 69 -7.17 -3.41 -10.16
N PHE A 70 -7.79 -2.47 -9.44
CA PHE A 70 -7.13 -1.72 -8.36
C PHE A 70 -6.62 -2.63 -7.24
N VAL A 71 -7.46 -3.54 -6.73
CA VAL A 71 -7.09 -4.42 -5.60
C VAL A 71 -5.99 -5.40 -6.03
N LEU A 72 -6.12 -6.03 -7.19
CA LEU A 72 -5.12 -7.00 -7.68
C LEU A 72 -3.76 -6.34 -7.88
N ASN A 73 -3.71 -5.17 -8.52
CA ASN A 73 -2.47 -4.41 -8.66
C ASN A 73 -1.99 -3.88 -7.29
N GLY A 74 -2.91 -3.43 -6.44
CA GLY A 74 -2.65 -2.95 -5.08
C GLY A 74 -1.87 -3.93 -4.22
N ILE A 75 -2.26 -5.20 -4.25
CA ILE A 75 -1.57 -6.26 -3.49
C ILE A 75 -0.15 -6.48 -4.03
N VAL A 76 0.08 -6.40 -5.34
CA VAL A 76 1.42 -6.51 -5.95
C VAL A 76 2.33 -5.36 -5.49
N PHE A 77 1.86 -4.10 -5.58
CA PHE A 77 2.62 -2.95 -5.12
C PHE A 77 2.88 -2.98 -3.61
N ALA A 78 1.89 -3.36 -2.80
CA ALA A 78 2.04 -3.56 -1.37
C ALA A 78 3.07 -4.65 -1.03
N GLY A 79 3.06 -5.75 -1.78
CA GLY A 79 4.04 -6.83 -1.65
C GLY A 79 5.47 -6.35 -1.94
N VAL A 80 5.67 -5.65 -3.06
CA VAL A 80 7.00 -5.11 -3.44
C VAL A 80 7.50 -4.10 -2.40
N GLN A 81 6.67 -3.15 -1.97
CA GLN A 81 7.07 -2.16 -0.95
C GLN A 81 7.41 -2.82 0.38
N THR A 82 6.65 -3.83 0.79
CA THR A 82 6.93 -4.58 2.01
C THR A 82 8.22 -5.39 1.88
N ALA A 83 8.47 -6.03 0.72
CA ALA A 83 9.69 -6.79 0.47
C ALA A 83 10.95 -5.90 0.49
N ILE A 84 10.90 -4.75 -0.19
CA ILE A 84 11.98 -3.74 -0.16
C ILE A 84 12.22 -3.29 1.27
N ALA A 85 11.15 -2.98 2.01
CA ALA A 85 11.27 -2.55 3.39
C ALA A 85 11.95 -3.62 4.25
N VAL A 86 11.57 -4.90 4.09
CA VAL A 86 12.18 -6.02 4.80
C VAL A 86 13.68 -6.15 4.46
N MET A 87 14.04 -6.05 3.18
CA MET A 87 15.43 -6.12 2.72
C MET A 87 16.26 -4.90 3.15
N ALA A 88 15.61 -3.78 3.45
CA ALA A 88 16.25 -2.57 3.96
C ALA A 88 16.38 -2.53 5.49
N LEU A 89 15.97 -3.59 6.21
CA LEU A 89 16.24 -3.67 7.65
C LEU A 89 17.77 -3.74 7.87
N PRO A 90 18.33 -2.90 8.74
CA PRO A 90 19.74 -3.00 9.12
C PRO A 90 19.99 -4.19 10.05
N ASP A 91 21.15 -4.82 9.92
CA ASP A 91 21.61 -5.97 10.74
C ASP A 91 22.03 -5.62 12.19
N ARG A 92 21.40 -4.63 12.82
CA ARG A 92 21.80 -4.13 14.15
C ARG A 92 20.78 -4.43 15.24
#